data_AF-A0A6H5IDH4-F1
#
_entry.id   AF-A0A6H5IDH4-F1
#
_cell.length_a   1.000
_cell.length_b   1.000
_cell.length_c   1.000
_cell.angle_alpha   90.00
_cell.angle_beta   90.00
_cell.angle_gamma   90.00
#
_symmetry.space_group_name_H-M   'P 1'
#
loop_
_entity.id
_entity.type
_entity.pdbx_description
1 polymer ?
#
loop_
_entity_poly.entity_id
_entity_poly.type
_entity_poly.pdbx_seq_one_letter_code
_entity_poly.pdbx_strand_id
1 'polypeptide(L)'
;MVVTLWTLWMFGRAVVATVSTTRTYQTRSFDNIDYGLFNEQLGNDSQDNIDDLLMCFNDVVIGILDVHAPLTSRTQRRNPAPWFTPALHARCRKRDLLYKCARRTCSAVLPGRYRVLRGLIKRDIERAREQYFREAIAACVDDAQRWSFMQTWQRWSLMQ
;
A
#
# COMPACT_ATOMS: atom_id res chain seq x y z
N MET A 1 -20.07 28.42 16.97
CA MET A 1 -19.05 28.43 15.89
C MET A 1 -17.99 27.40 16.22
N VAL A 2 -18.06 26.24 15.57
CA VAL A 2 -17.24 25.06 15.88
C VAL A 2 -15.86 25.27 15.30
N VAL A 3 -14.90 25.66 16.15
CA VAL A 3 -13.49 25.77 15.79
C VAL A 3 -12.96 24.35 15.66
N THR A 4 -12.74 23.97 14.41
CA THR A 4 -12.34 22.65 13.95
C THR A 4 -11.12 22.10 14.70
N LEU A 5 -11.28 20.89 15.24
CA LEU A 5 -10.30 19.91 15.69
C LEU A 5 -9.22 19.62 14.62
N TRP A 6 -8.37 20.59 14.30
CA TRP A 6 -7.26 20.43 13.34
C TRP A 6 -5.89 20.81 13.94
N THR A 7 -5.84 21.24 15.19
CA THR A 7 -4.60 21.64 15.86
C THR A 7 -3.87 20.50 16.55
N LEU A 8 -4.47 19.31 16.70
CA LEU A 8 -3.90 18.20 17.49
C LEU A 8 -3.29 17.03 16.69
N TRP A 9 -3.31 17.04 15.35
CA TRP A 9 -2.77 15.91 14.55
C TRP A 9 -1.37 16.14 13.95
N MET A 10 -0.65 17.20 14.29
CA MET A 10 0.71 17.45 13.74
C MET A 10 1.76 17.94 14.75
N PHE A 11 1.52 17.79 16.04
CA PHE A 11 2.53 18.04 17.07
C PHE A 11 3.00 16.71 17.65
N GLY A 12 4.05 16.13 17.07
CA GLY A 12 4.70 14.95 17.64
C GLY A 12 5.11 13.89 16.63
N ARG A 13 6.02 14.21 15.68
CA ARG A 13 6.95 13.17 15.23
C ARG A 13 8.02 13.03 16.31
N ALA A 14 7.73 12.21 17.31
CA ALA A 14 8.77 11.33 17.83
C ALA A 14 9.46 10.68 16.62
N VAL A 15 10.77 10.47 16.70
CA VAL A 15 11.49 9.62 15.74
C VAL A 15 11.05 8.19 16.00
N VAL A 16 9.78 7.89 15.73
CA VAL A 16 9.33 6.55 15.45
C VAL A 16 9.76 6.36 14.01
N ALA A 17 10.76 5.50 13.80
CA ALA A 17 10.99 4.93 12.48
C ALA A 17 9.61 4.44 12.02
N THR A 18 9.01 5.12 11.05
CA THR A 18 7.84 4.58 10.36
C THR A 18 8.42 3.45 9.54
N VAL A 19 8.57 2.30 10.19
CA VAL A 19 8.62 1.03 9.48
C VAL A 19 7.31 1.06 8.70
N SER A 20 7.38 1.41 7.42
CA SER A 20 6.26 1.14 6.53
C SER A 20 6.11 -0.36 6.61
N THR A 21 5.18 -0.86 7.41
CA THR A 21 4.94 -2.28 7.55
C THR A 21 4.49 -2.76 6.19
N THR A 22 5.46 -3.24 5.42
CA THR A 22 5.22 -3.94 4.18
C THR A 22 4.36 -5.14 4.56
N ARG A 23 3.06 -5.06 4.24
CA ARG A 23 2.13 -6.14 4.56
C ARG A 23 2.46 -7.28 3.62
N THR A 24 3.25 -8.22 4.11
CA THR A 24 3.45 -9.51 3.48
C THR A 24 2.25 -10.36 3.84
N TYR A 25 1.59 -10.91 2.83
CA TYR A 25 0.52 -11.87 3.02
C TYR A 25 0.88 -13.14 2.27
N GLN A 26 0.40 -14.27 2.77
CA GLN A 26 0.60 -15.55 2.14
C GLN A 26 -0.70 -15.94 1.44
N THR A 27 -0.58 -16.46 0.22
CA THR A 27 -1.72 -16.95 -0.56
C THR A 27 -1.38 -18.30 -1.16
N ARG A 28 -2.39 -19.17 -1.22
CA ARG A 28 -2.40 -20.36 -2.07
C ARG A 28 -3.30 -20.08 -3.27
N SER A 29 -2.88 -20.41 -4.48
CA SER A 29 -3.74 -20.37 -5.66
C SER A 29 -4.34 -21.76 -5.86
N PHE A 30 -5.66 -21.83 -5.99
CA PHE A 30 -6.41 -23.07 -6.20
C PHE A 30 -6.88 -23.23 -7.65
N ASP A 31 -6.43 -22.33 -8.54
CA ASP A 31 -6.95 -22.21 -9.91
C ASP A 31 -6.53 -23.37 -10.83
N ASN A 32 -5.52 -24.15 -10.44
CA ASN A 32 -4.92 -25.22 -11.26
C ASN A 32 -4.74 -26.53 -10.48
N ILE A 33 -5.62 -26.83 -9.53
CA ILE A 33 -5.57 -28.10 -8.80
C ILE A 33 -6.20 -29.20 -9.65
N ASP A 34 -5.46 -30.29 -9.85
CA ASP A 34 -6.00 -31.51 -10.44
C ASP A 34 -6.80 -32.27 -9.38
N TYR A 35 -8.12 -32.15 -9.43
CA TYR A 35 -9.03 -32.81 -8.50
C TYR A 35 -8.97 -34.34 -8.56
N GLY A 36 -8.58 -34.91 -9.71
CA GLY A 36 -8.45 -36.36 -9.88
C GLY A 36 -7.28 -36.90 -9.04
N LEU A 37 -6.11 -36.27 -9.19
CA LEU A 37 -4.93 -36.61 -8.39
C LEU A 37 -5.14 -36.30 -6.91
N PHE A 38 -5.83 -35.19 -6.60
CA PHE A 38 -6.13 -34.78 -5.23
C PHE A 38 -6.99 -35.82 -4.48
N ASN A 39 -8.04 -36.35 -5.13
CA ASN A 39 -8.91 -37.35 -4.52
C ASN A 39 -8.22 -38.72 -4.36
N GLU A 40 -7.34 -39.10 -5.29
CA GLU A 40 -6.58 -40.35 -5.19
C GLU A 40 -5.58 -40.32 -4.02
N GLN A 41 -5.03 -39.15 -3.71
CA GLN A 41 -4.10 -38.93 -2.60
C GLN A 41 -4.77 -38.86 -1.22
N LEU A 42 -6.07 -38.58 -1.17
CA LEU A 42 -6.87 -38.50 0.07
C LEU A 42 -7.36 -39.87 0.56
N GLY A 43 -6.48 -40.87 0.64
CA GLY A 43 -6.83 -42.23 1.04
C GLY A 43 -7.78 -42.32 2.26
N ASN A 44 -8.63 -43.35 2.28
CA ASN A 44 -9.53 -43.63 3.41
C ASN A 44 -8.74 -44.22 4.58
N ASP A 45 -8.17 -43.35 5.43
CA ASP A 45 -7.61 -43.79 6.70
C ASP A 45 -8.72 -43.97 7.75
N SER A 46 -8.81 -45.17 8.31
CA SER A 46 -9.67 -45.49 9.45
C SER A 46 -8.83 -45.45 10.74
N GLN A 47 -8.92 -44.36 11.49
CA GLN A 47 -8.32 -44.21 12.81
C GLN A 47 -9.39 -44.45 13.90
N ASP A 48 -9.02 -45.09 15.00
CA ASP A 48 -9.93 -45.43 16.09
C ASP A 48 -10.29 -44.23 16.99
N ASN A 49 -9.46 -43.17 16.97
CA ASN A 49 -9.62 -41.96 17.77
C ASN A 49 -9.86 -40.74 16.87
N ILE A 50 -10.84 -39.92 17.24
CA ILE A 50 -11.29 -38.76 16.46
C ILE A 50 -10.21 -37.67 16.39
N ASP A 51 -9.48 -37.44 17.50
CA ASP A 51 -8.43 -36.42 17.53
C ASP A 51 -7.25 -36.80 16.63
N ASP A 52 -6.87 -38.07 16.65
CA ASP A 52 -5.80 -38.61 15.80
C ASP A 52 -6.21 -38.62 14.33
N LEU A 53 -7.48 -38.94 14.02
CA LEU A 53 -8.05 -38.83 12.68
C LEU A 53 -7.98 -37.40 12.14
N LEU A 54 -8.37 -36.41 12.96
CA LEU A 54 -8.37 -35.00 12.56
C LEU A 54 -6.95 -34.47 12.34
N MET A 55 -5.99 -34.89 13.17
CA MET A 55 -4.59 -34.52 13.01
C MET A 55 -4.02 -35.10 11.72
N CYS A 56 -4.18 -36.41 11.50
CA CYS A 56 -3.75 -37.06 10.26
C CYS A 56 -4.39 -36.45 9.02
N PHE A 57 -5.70 -36.17 9.06
CA PHE A 57 -6.40 -35.51 7.96
C PHE A 57 -5.80 -34.12 7.65
N ASN A 58 -5.59 -33.29 8.67
CA ASN A 58 -5.02 -31.96 8.47
C ASN A 58 -3.60 -32.03 7.88
N ASP A 59 -2.76 -32.95 8.38
CA ASP A 59 -1.39 -33.11 7.89
C ASP A 59 -1.34 -33.59 6.45
N VAL A 60 -2.16 -34.59 6.10
CA VAL A 60 -2.29 -35.10 4.73
C VAL A 60 -2.79 -34.01 3.79
N VAL A 61 -3.85 -33.29 4.16
CA VAL A 61 -4.41 -32.20 3.35
C VAL A 61 -3.40 -31.07 3.17
N ILE A 62 -2.70 -30.65 4.24
CA ILE A 62 -1.68 -29.60 4.13
C ILE A 62 -0.54 -30.03 3.23
N GLY A 63 -0.07 -31.28 3.36
CA GLY A 63 1.00 -31.83 2.53
C GLY A 63 0.64 -31.91 1.05
N ILE A 64 -0.57 -32.39 0.72
CA ILE A 64 -1.09 -32.40 -0.65
C ILE A 64 -1.20 -30.96 -1.18
N LEU A 65 -1.74 -30.04 -0.37
CA LEU A 65 -1.89 -28.65 -0.77
C LEU A 65 -0.53 -27.94 -0.94
N ASP A 66 0.53 -28.31 -0.22
CA ASP A 66 1.85 -27.74 -0.45
C ASP A 66 2.48 -28.18 -1.78
N VAL A 67 2.09 -29.35 -2.30
CA VAL A 67 2.50 -29.83 -3.63
C VAL A 67 1.71 -29.14 -4.75
N HIS A 68 0.38 -29.08 -4.62
CA HIS A 68 -0.50 -28.57 -5.67
C HIS A 68 -0.72 -27.06 -5.65
N ALA A 69 -0.70 -26.46 -4.47
CA ALA A 69 -1.03 -25.06 -4.23
C ALA A 69 -0.07 -24.44 -3.18
N PRO A 70 1.24 -24.37 -3.47
CA PRO A 70 2.25 -23.94 -2.51
C PRO A 70 1.98 -22.53 -1.98
N LEU A 71 2.30 -22.34 -0.69
CA LEU A 71 2.22 -21.04 -0.03
C LEU A 71 3.20 -20.05 -0.65
N THR A 72 2.66 -19.13 -1.45
CA THR A 72 3.45 -18.05 -2.04
C THR A 72 3.36 -16.83 -1.15
N SER A 73 4.51 -16.34 -0.69
CA SER A 73 4.58 -15.04 -0.01
C SER A 73 4.50 -13.91 -1.05
N ARG A 74 3.54 -13.01 -0.87
CA ARG A 74 3.41 -11.82 -1.70
C ARG A 74 3.53 -10.59 -0.84
N THR A 75 4.41 -9.71 -1.28
CA THR A 75 4.59 -8.40 -0.69
C THR A 75 3.65 -7.41 -1.38
N GLN A 76 2.76 -6.79 -0.61
CA GLN A 76 1.98 -5.66 -1.12
C GLN A 76 2.93 -4.49 -1.42
N ARG A 77 3.23 -4.29 -2.71
CA ARG A 77 3.99 -3.13 -3.16
C ARG A 77 3.06 -1.92 -3.15
N ARG A 78 3.54 -0.80 -2.60
CA ARG A 78 2.87 0.48 -2.80
C ARG A 78 2.90 0.79 -4.27
N ASN A 79 1.75 1.13 -4.84
CA ASN A 79 1.75 1.53 -6.23
C ASN A 79 2.60 2.81 -6.40
N PRO A 80 3.43 2.88 -7.45
CA PRO A 80 4.29 4.04 -7.68
C PRO A 80 3.41 5.27 -7.93
N ALA A 81 3.78 6.44 -7.42
CA ALA A 81 3.08 7.68 -7.71
C ALA A 81 3.73 8.36 -8.93
N PRO A 82 3.27 8.10 -10.17
CA PRO A 82 3.95 8.55 -11.39
C PRO A 82 4.01 10.06 -11.53
N TRP A 83 3.03 10.79 -10.96
CA TRP A 83 3.01 12.25 -10.94
C TRP A 83 4.04 12.87 -9.98
N PHE A 84 4.71 12.07 -9.15
CA PHE A 84 5.66 12.57 -8.17
C PHE A 84 7.06 12.72 -8.79
N THR A 85 7.29 13.85 -9.43
CA THR A 85 8.54 14.12 -10.17
C THR A 85 9.76 14.27 -9.25
N PRO A 86 10.99 14.06 -9.76
CA PRO A 86 12.23 14.33 -9.03
C PRO A 86 12.35 15.78 -8.51
N ALA A 87 11.76 16.73 -9.24
CA ALA A 87 11.68 18.13 -8.83
C ALA A 87 10.84 18.32 -7.55
N LEU A 88 9.71 17.61 -7.43
CA LEU A 88 8.90 17.60 -6.21
C LEU A 88 9.66 16.96 -5.04
N HIS A 89 10.40 15.88 -5.28
CA HIS A 89 11.29 15.30 -4.27
C HIS A 89 12.31 16.33 -3.76
N ALA A 90 12.95 17.08 -4.65
CA ALA A 90 13.91 18.12 -4.26
C ALA A 90 13.25 19.22 -3.42
N ARG A 91 12.03 19.66 -3.77
CA ARG A 91 11.27 20.64 -2.97
C ARG A 91 10.92 20.09 -1.59
N CYS A 92 10.46 18.84 -1.49
CA CYS A 92 10.21 18.17 -0.22
C CYS A 92 11.48 18.08 0.65
N ARG A 93 12.63 17.72 0.07
CA ARG A 93 13.91 17.72 0.79
C ARG A 93 14.26 19.12 1.32
N LYS A 94 14.07 20.17 0.53
CA LYS A 94 14.30 21.57 0.96
C LYS A 94 13.41 21.95 2.15
N ARG A 95 12.13 21.56 2.12
CA ARG A 95 11.20 21.73 3.24
C ARG A 95 11.69 21.00 4.49
N ASP A 96 12.13 19.76 4.35
CA ASP A 96 12.57 18.94 5.48
C ASP A 96 13.87 19.47 6.09
N LEU A 97 14.78 19.99 5.27
CA LEU A 97 15.97 20.70 5.72
C LEU A 97 15.60 21.96 6.51
N LEU A 98 14.68 22.79 6.00
CA LEU A 98 14.20 23.98 6.72
C LEU A 98 13.57 23.62 8.06
N TYR A 99 12.80 22.54 8.12
CA TYR A 99 12.23 22.04 9.37
C TYR A 99 13.32 21.60 10.36
N LYS A 100 14.32 20.84 9.90
CA LYS A 100 15.47 20.43 10.72
C LYS A 100 16.24 21.64 11.25
N CYS A 101 16.51 22.64 10.42
CA CYS A 101 17.17 23.89 10.82
C CYS A 101 16.32 24.69 11.80
N ALA A 102 15.01 24.83 11.56
CA ALA A 102 14.10 25.54 12.45
C ALA A 102 14.09 24.95 13.87
N ARG A 103 14.13 23.62 13.97
CA ARG A 103 14.20 22.92 15.26
C ARG A 103 15.53 23.11 16.00
N ARG A 104 16.63 23.33 15.28
CA ARG A 104 17.97 23.46 15.88
C ARG A 104 18.31 24.90 16.26
N THR A 105 17.89 25.86 15.46
CA THR A 105 18.40 27.24 15.53
C THR A 105 17.47 28.20 16.29
N CYS A 106 16.30 27.75 16.78
CA CYS A 106 15.30 28.59 17.49
C CYS A 106 14.99 29.93 16.79
N SER A 107 15.20 30.03 15.48
CA SER A 107 15.02 31.25 14.71
C SER A 107 13.54 31.44 14.38
N ALA A 108 12.99 32.61 14.69
CA ALA A 108 11.58 32.94 14.41
C ALA A 108 11.23 33.00 12.91
N VAL A 109 12.23 33.18 12.03
CA VAL A 109 12.02 33.33 10.58
C VAL A 109 11.83 31.98 9.87
N LEU A 110 12.50 30.93 10.35
CA LEU A 110 12.48 29.61 9.72
C LEU A 110 11.10 28.92 9.74
N PRO A 111 10.31 28.98 10.84
CA PRO A 111 8.94 28.47 10.86
C PRO A 111 8.02 29.13 9.82
N GLY A 112 8.14 30.44 9.61
CA GLY A 112 7.37 31.17 8.60
C GLY A 112 7.66 30.67 7.18
N ARG A 113 8.96 30.58 6.84
CA ARG A 113 9.40 30.02 5.55
C ARG A 113 8.95 28.58 5.34
N TYR A 114 9.01 27.76 6.39
CA TYR A 114 8.50 26.38 6.35
C TYR A 114 7.01 26.31 6.04
N ARG A 115 6.17 27.13 6.71
CA ARG A 115 4.71 27.15 6.47
C ARG A 115 4.38 27.49 5.02
N VAL A 116 5.03 28.52 4.48
CA VAL A 116 4.86 28.94 3.08
C VAL A 116 5.27 27.81 2.12
N LEU A 117 6.45 27.22 2.34
CA LEU A 117 6.96 26.16 1.47
C LEU A 117 6.10 24.89 1.54
N ARG A 118 5.56 24.54 2.71
CA ARG A 118 4.61 23.44 2.87
C ARG A 118 3.34 23.66 2.05
N GLY A 119 2.79 24.86 2.08
CA GLY A 119 1.62 25.23 1.27
C GLY A 119 1.89 25.18 -0.22
N LEU A 120 3.05 25.69 -0.66
CA LEU A 120 3.49 25.62 -2.06
C LEU A 120 3.62 24.19 -2.54
N ILE A 121 4.35 23.35 -1.80
CA ILE A 121 4.54 21.92 -2.14
C ILE A 121 3.20 21.19 -2.23
N LYS A 122 2.25 21.46 -1.31
CA LYS A 122 0.91 20.86 -1.38
C LYS A 122 0.24 21.18 -2.71
N ARG A 123 0.26 22.45 -3.13
CA ARG A 123 -0.30 22.89 -4.42
C ARG A 123 0.44 22.29 -5.61
N ASP A 124 1.76 22.20 -5.54
CA ASP A 124 2.58 21.63 -6.62
C ASP A 124 2.30 20.14 -6.80
N ILE A 125 2.13 19.39 -5.70
CA ILE A 125 1.76 17.97 -5.74
C ILE A 125 0.37 17.80 -6.36
N GLU A 126 -0.60 18.60 -5.94
CA GLU A 126 -1.96 18.53 -6.50
C GLU A 126 -1.97 18.86 -7.99
N ARG A 127 -1.25 19.92 -8.39
CA ARG A 127 -1.11 20.30 -9.80
C ARG A 127 -0.46 19.20 -10.63
N ALA A 128 0.62 18.60 -10.14
CA ALA A 128 1.30 17.51 -10.84
C ALA A 128 0.39 16.29 -10.97
N ARG A 129 -0.39 16.00 -9.93
CA ARG A 129 -1.41 14.95 -9.92
C ARG A 129 -2.47 15.20 -10.98
N GLU A 130 -3.10 16.38 -10.96
CA GLU A 130 -4.11 16.79 -11.96
C GLU A 130 -3.57 16.74 -13.38
N GLN A 131 -2.35 17.22 -13.61
CA GLN A 131 -1.73 17.24 -14.93
C GLN A 131 -1.53 15.83 -15.47
N TYR A 132 -1.00 14.91 -14.65
CA TYR A 132 -0.86 13.50 -15.01
C TYR A 132 -2.22 12.88 -15.37
N PHE A 133 -3.27 13.16 -14.59
CA PHE A 133 -4.61 12.64 -14.90
C PHE A 133 -5.17 13.19 -16.20
N ARG A 134 -4.99 14.50 -16.45
CA ARG A 134 -5.43 15.13 -17.69
C ARG A 134 -4.73 14.52 -18.90
N GLU A 135 -3.43 14.34 -18.82
CA GLU A 135 -2.62 13.71 -19.88
C GLU A 135 -3.01 12.25 -20.11
N ALA A 136 -3.21 11.48 -19.03
CA ALA A 136 -3.61 10.08 -19.14
C ALA A 136 -5.00 9.91 -19.78
N ILE A 137 -5.98 10.74 -19.40
CA ILE A 137 -7.33 10.72 -19.99
C ILE A 137 -7.28 11.16 -21.46
N ALA A 138 -6.47 12.16 -21.79
CA ALA A 138 -6.29 12.63 -23.16
C ALA A 138 -5.61 11.58 -24.05
N ALA A 139 -4.74 10.74 -23.49
CA ALA A 139 -4.08 9.65 -24.21
C ALA A 139 -5.00 8.43 -24.46
N CYS A 140 -6.11 8.29 -23.73
CA CYS A 140 -7.06 7.20 -23.96
C CYS A 140 -7.89 7.44 -25.23
N VAL A 141 -7.88 6.44 -26.11
CA VAL A 141 -8.62 6.48 -27.39
C VAL A 141 -10.07 6.08 -27.19
N ASP A 142 -10.32 5.10 -26.31
CA ASP A 142 -11.63 4.49 -26.09
C ASP A 142 -12.21 4.80 -24.71
N ASP A 143 -13.53 4.81 -24.61
CA ASP A 143 -14.25 5.08 -23.37
C ASP A 143 -14.12 3.94 -22.35
N ALA A 144 -13.93 2.68 -22.80
CA ALA A 144 -13.65 1.58 -21.88
C ALA A 144 -12.27 1.73 -21.21
N GLN A 145 -11.28 2.25 -21.94
CA GLN A 145 -9.95 2.56 -21.38
C GLN A 145 -10.04 3.68 -20.35
N ARG A 146 -10.80 4.75 -20.64
CA ARG A 146 -11.04 5.85 -19.70
C ARG A 146 -11.71 5.33 -18.43
N TRP A 147 -12.72 4.48 -18.57
CA TRP A 147 -13.43 3.88 -17.45
C TRP A 147 -12.54 2.99 -16.58
N SER A 148 -11.76 2.10 -17.20
CA SER A 148 -10.79 1.25 -16.50
C SER A 148 -9.76 2.08 -15.72
N PHE A 149 -9.28 3.17 -16.32
CA PHE A 149 -8.36 4.10 -15.69
C PHE A 149 -9.00 4.83 -14.49
N MET A 150 -10.23 5.31 -14.61
CA MET A 150 -10.98 5.94 -13.51
C MET A 150 -11.28 4.98 -12.35
N GLN A 151 -11.65 3.73 -12.64
CA GLN A 151 -11.85 2.69 -11.62
C GLN A 151 -10.55 2.38 -10.88
N THR A 152 -9.45 2.29 -11.63
CA THR A 152 -8.13 2.15 -11.05
C THR A 152 -7.87 3.33 -10.11
N TRP A 153 -8.20 4.56 -10.50
CA TRP A 153 -8.01 5.74 -9.64
C TRP A 153 -8.86 5.77 -8.36
N GLN A 154 -10.13 5.39 -8.42
CA GLN A 154 -11.00 5.32 -7.22
C GLN A 154 -10.41 4.38 -6.16
N ARG A 155 -9.77 3.28 -6.57
CA ARG A 155 -9.06 2.40 -5.64
C ARG A 155 -7.89 3.09 -4.92
N TRP A 156 -7.28 4.12 -5.51
CA TRP A 156 -6.14 4.82 -4.91
C TRP A 156 -6.57 5.93 -3.96
N SER A 157 -7.72 6.58 -4.21
CA SER A 157 -8.22 7.61 -3.29
C SER A 157 -8.69 7.03 -1.96
N LEU A 158 -9.14 5.77 -1.95
CA LEU A 158 -9.60 5.06 -0.75
C LEU A 158 -8.46 4.54 0.14
N MET A 159 -7.20 4.63 -0.29
CA MET A 159 -6.03 4.12 0.44
C MET A 159 -5.13 5.20 1.07
N GLN A 160 -5.51 6.49 0.97
CA GLN A 160 -4.78 7.63 1.58
C GLN A 160 -5.47 8.12 2.84
#